data_AF-A0A9D9GZE4-F1
#
_entry.id   AF-A0A9D9GZE4-F1
#
_cell.length_a   1.000
_cell.length_b   1.000
_cell.length_c   1.000
_cell.angle_alpha   90.00
_cell.angle_beta   90.00
_cell.angle_gamma   90.00
#
_symmetry.space_group_name_H-M   'P 1'
#
loop_
_entity.id
_entity.type
_entity.pdbx_description
1 polymer ?
#
loop_
_entity_poly.entity_id
_entity_poly.type
_entity_poly.pdbx_seq_one_letter_code
_entity_poly.pdbx_strand_id
1 'polypeptide(L)'
;EKFEKFGYGIEFTGETELIFRKVPQLISKVNPKEILSDILENINGDIDNLEEKILITTSCKASVKAGQKLSIWQMQEIIKKWRTTKMPYTCPHGRPICKFFPHKEIAAFFQRSK
;
A
#
# COMPACT_ATOMS: atom_id res chain seq x y z
N GLU A 1 -11.98 -5.56 17.57
CA GLU A 1 -12.49 -4.21 17.22
C GLU A 1 -11.72 -3.47 16.13
N LYS A 2 -10.57 -2.79 16.37
CA LYS A 2 -9.88 -1.97 15.33
C LYS A 2 -9.59 -2.73 14.02
N PHE A 3 -9.15 -3.98 14.10
CA PHE A 3 -8.92 -4.85 12.93
C PHE A 3 -10.21 -5.18 12.16
N GLU A 4 -11.32 -5.44 12.86
CA GLU A 4 -12.61 -5.79 12.26
C GLU A 4 -13.19 -4.67 11.41
N LYS A 5 -13.00 -3.41 11.86
CA LYS A 5 -13.38 -2.20 11.09
C LYS A 5 -12.78 -2.19 9.68
N PHE A 6 -11.61 -2.78 9.50
CA PHE A 6 -10.92 -2.85 8.21
C PHE A 6 -11.02 -4.22 7.53
N GLY A 7 -11.95 -5.09 7.96
CA GLY A 7 -12.25 -6.36 7.30
C GLY A 7 -11.38 -7.54 7.74
N TYR A 8 -10.63 -7.41 8.82
CA TYR A 8 -9.88 -8.51 9.43
C TYR A 8 -10.67 -9.17 10.55
N GLY A 9 -10.82 -10.49 10.50
CA GLY A 9 -11.40 -11.27 11.59
C GLY A 9 -10.29 -12.00 12.33
N ILE A 10 -9.95 -11.57 13.53
CA ILE A 10 -8.91 -12.16 14.37
C ILE A 10 -9.55 -12.72 15.63
N GLU A 11 -9.26 -13.98 15.94
CA GLU A 11 -9.69 -14.66 17.16
C GLU A 11 -8.45 -15.05 17.96
N PHE A 12 -8.37 -14.64 19.22
CA PHE A 12 -7.28 -15.04 20.12
C PHE A 12 -7.61 -16.38 20.76
N THR A 13 -6.73 -17.36 20.61
CA THR A 13 -6.91 -18.73 21.16
C THR A 13 -6.03 -18.99 22.38
N GLY A 14 -5.06 -18.13 22.64
CA GLY A 14 -4.19 -18.16 23.81
C GLY A 14 -3.47 -16.81 23.97
N GLU A 15 -2.53 -16.71 24.92
CA GLU A 15 -1.81 -15.46 25.19
C GLU A 15 -0.94 -15.00 24.01
N THR A 16 -0.36 -15.95 23.27
CA THR A 16 0.52 -15.69 22.12
C THR A 16 -0.01 -16.34 20.83
N GLU A 17 -1.26 -16.77 20.83
CA GLU A 17 -1.86 -17.52 19.73
C GLU A 17 -3.15 -16.84 19.23
N LEU A 18 -3.26 -16.75 17.92
CA LEU A 18 -4.43 -16.20 17.25
C LEU A 18 -4.70 -16.90 15.92
N ILE A 19 -5.95 -16.79 15.47
CA ILE A 19 -6.45 -17.31 14.21
C ILE A 19 -7.00 -16.16 13.38
N PHE A 20 -6.57 -16.06 12.12
CA PHE A 20 -7.23 -15.23 11.11
C PHE A 20 -8.43 -15.98 10.52
N ARG A 21 -9.65 -15.55 10.86
CA ARG A 21 -10.90 -16.03 10.29
C ARG A 21 -11.28 -15.31 8.99
N LYS A 22 -10.87 -14.04 8.86
CA LYS A 22 -11.20 -13.19 7.71
C LYS A 22 -10.05 -12.26 7.39
N VAL A 23 -9.87 -11.97 6.10
CA VAL A 23 -8.99 -10.92 5.59
C VAL A 23 -9.71 -10.14 4.48
N PRO A 24 -9.34 -8.86 4.23
CA PRO A 24 -9.87 -8.10 3.11
C PRO A 24 -9.63 -8.81 1.77
N GLN A 25 -10.64 -8.81 0.90
CA GLN A 25 -10.57 -9.49 -0.41
C GLN A 25 -9.37 -9.04 -1.25
N LEU A 26 -9.03 -7.74 -1.18
CA LEU A 26 -7.88 -7.13 -1.86
C LEU A 26 -6.55 -7.81 -1.56
N ILE A 27 -6.40 -8.40 -0.38
CA ILE A 27 -5.17 -9.07 0.07
C ILE A 27 -5.39 -10.57 0.33
N SER A 28 -6.47 -11.16 -0.18
CA SER A 28 -6.83 -12.58 0.00
C SER A 28 -5.74 -13.57 -0.44
N LYS A 29 -4.83 -13.16 -1.31
CA LYS A 29 -3.71 -13.98 -1.80
C LYS A 29 -2.40 -13.77 -1.02
N VAL A 30 -2.40 -12.87 -0.05
CA VAL A 30 -1.24 -12.55 0.78
C VAL A 30 -1.30 -13.39 2.04
N ASN A 31 -0.16 -13.92 2.48
CA ASN A 31 -0.09 -14.69 3.71
C ASN A 31 -0.51 -13.81 4.91
N PRO A 32 -1.57 -14.19 5.67
CA PRO A 32 -2.02 -13.42 6.84
C PRO A 32 -0.92 -13.22 7.89
N LYS A 33 0.00 -14.17 8.01
CA LYS A 33 1.14 -14.07 8.92
C LYS A 33 2.04 -12.88 8.56
N GLU A 34 2.34 -12.69 7.28
CA GLU A 34 3.14 -11.54 6.82
C GLU A 34 2.44 -10.21 7.04
N ILE A 35 1.11 -10.17 6.86
CA ILE A 35 0.33 -8.95 7.11
C ILE A 35 0.42 -8.56 8.58
N LEU A 36 0.23 -9.54 9.48
CA LEU A 36 0.29 -9.28 10.91
C LEU A 36 1.69 -8.88 11.35
N SER A 37 2.73 -9.60 10.90
CA SER A 37 4.13 -9.25 11.18
C SER A 37 4.44 -7.81 10.78
N ASP A 38 4.10 -7.41 9.55
CA ASP A 38 4.31 -6.04 9.09
C ASP A 38 3.54 -5.02 9.94
N ILE A 39 2.30 -5.31 10.34
CA ILE A 39 1.53 -4.40 11.20
C ILE A 39 2.19 -4.27 12.58
N LEU A 40 2.56 -5.39 13.20
CA LEU A 40 3.18 -5.42 14.53
C LEU A 40 4.55 -4.72 14.56
N GLU A 41 5.39 -4.95 13.55
CA GLU A 41 6.69 -4.26 13.40
C GLU A 41 6.52 -2.74 13.28
N ASN A 42 5.44 -2.28 12.65
CA ASN A 42 5.21 -0.86 12.40
C ASN A 42 4.50 -0.12 13.55
N ILE A 43 3.98 -0.85 14.55
CA ILE A 43 3.28 -0.27 15.71
C ILE A 43 4.27 0.21 16.77
N ASN A 44 5.43 -0.45 16.96
CA ASN A 44 6.42 -0.06 17.98
C ASN A 44 5.84 0.21 19.40
N GLY A 45 4.75 -0.46 19.76
CA GLY A 45 4.02 -0.25 21.02
C GLY A 45 3.04 0.94 21.04
N ASP A 46 2.95 1.73 19.96
CA ASP A 46 2.00 2.84 19.81
C ASP A 46 0.66 2.37 19.21
N ILE A 47 -0.26 2.05 20.10
CA ILE A 47 -1.60 1.56 19.76
C ILE A 47 -2.51 2.67 19.21
N ASP A 48 -2.18 3.95 19.44
CA ASP A 48 -3.02 5.07 19.02
C ASP A 48 -3.05 5.14 17.49
N ASN A 49 -1.90 4.90 16.85
CA ASN A 49 -1.75 4.90 15.39
C ASN A 49 -2.07 3.55 14.72
N LEU A 50 -2.58 2.56 15.46
CA LEU A 50 -2.86 1.21 14.94
C LEU A 50 -3.74 1.21 13.68
N GLU A 51 -4.78 2.04 13.63
CA GLU A 51 -5.67 2.08 12.45
C GLU A 51 -4.93 2.55 11.19
N GLU A 52 -4.08 3.57 11.33
CA GLU A 52 -3.25 4.06 10.23
C GLU A 52 -2.27 2.98 9.78
N LYS A 53 -1.62 2.28 10.72
CA LYS A 53 -0.70 1.18 10.39
C LYS A 53 -1.40 0.05 9.66
N ILE A 54 -2.61 -0.33 10.07
CA ILE A 54 -3.42 -1.34 9.36
C ILE A 54 -3.67 -0.89 7.92
N LEU A 55 -4.13 0.34 7.71
CA LEU A 55 -4.43 0.87 6.37
C LEU A 55 -3.18 0.98 5.48
N ILE A 56 -2.08 1.47 6.04
CA ILE A 56 -0.79 1.59 5.37
C ILE A 56 -0.31 0.20 4.90
N THR A 57 -0.27 -0.79 5.79
CA THR A 57 0.16 -2.15 5.44
C THR A 57 -0.81 -2.80 4.43
N THR A 58 -2.11 -2.67 4.64
CA THR A 58 -3.15 -3.21 3.73
C THR A 58 -2.96 -2.64 2.33
N SER A 59 -2.84 -1.31 2.21
CA SER A 59 -2.68 -0.63 0.92
C SER A 59 -1.40 -1.06 0.21
N CYS A 60 -0.31 -1.27 0.97
CA CYS A 60 0.92 -1.77 0.40
C CYS A 60 0.81 -3.23 -0.03
N LYS A 61 0.20 -4.13 0.74
CA LYS A 61 0.03 -5.53 0.32
C LYS A 61 -0.92 -5.67 -0.88
N ALA A 62 -1.92 -4.80 -0.99
CA ALA A 62 -2.86 -4.75 -2.12
C ALA A 62 -2.31 -4.04 -3.36
N SER A 63 -1.20 -3.30 -3.27
CA SER A 63 -0.70 -2.49 -4.37
C SER A 63 -0.26 -3.34 -5.55
N VAL A 64 -0.31 -2.78 -6.76
CA VAL A 64 0.40 -3.37 -7.90
C VAL A 64 1.89 -3.49 -7.57
N LYS A 65 2.49 -4.63 -7.91
CA LYS A 65 3.89 -4.97 -7.61
C LYS A 65 4.74 -5.10 -8.85
N ALA A 66 6.06 -5.02 -8.65
CA ALA A 66 7.02 -5.30 -9.69
C ALA A 66 6.75 -6.69 -10.33
N GLY A 67 6.84 -6.76 -11.65
CA GLY A 67 6.58 -7.98 -12.41
C GLY A 67 5.11 -8.30 -12.69
N GLN A 68 4.15 -7.58 -12.10
CA GLN A 68 2.74 -7.74 -12.45
C GLN A 68 2.45 -7.13 -13.81
N LYS A 69 2.00 -7.96 -14.75
CA LYS A 69 1.56 -7.51 -16.08
C LYS A 69 0.24 -6.77 -15.94
N LEU A 70 0.16 -5.59 -16.54
CA LEU A 70 -1.04 -4.78 -16.63
C LEU A 70 -1.45 -4.61 -18.09
N SER A 71 -2.74 -4.57 -18.36
CA SER A 71 -3.26 -4.06 -19.62
C SER A 71 -3.19 -2.53 -19.65
N ILE A 72 -3.20 -1.94 -20.85
CA ILE A 72 -3.23 -0.47 -21.02
C ILE A 72 -4.40 0.14 -20.24
N TRP A 73 -5.57 -0.49 -20.28
CA TRP A 73 -6.74 -0.03 -19.54
C TRP A 73 -6.50 -0.01 -18.03
N GLN A 74 -5.90 -1.05 -17.47
CA GLN A 74 -5.55 -1.09 -16.04
C GLN A 74 -4.57 0.02 -15.66
N MET A 75 -3.55 0.26 -16.50
CA MET A 75 -2.59 1.34 -16.28
C MET A 75 -3.28 2.71 -16.27
N GLN A 76 -4.16 2.98 -17.24
CA GLN A 76 -4.91 4.23 -17.32
C GLN A 76 -5.83 4.44 -16.11
N GLU A 77 -6.54 3.40 -15.68
CA GLU A 77 -7.40 3.47 -14.50
C GLU A 77 -6.61 3.72 -13.21
N ILE A 78 -5.42 3.12 -13.06
CA ILE A 78 -4.52 3.42 -11.93
C ILE A 78 -4.17 4.90 -11.93
N ILE A 79 -3.73 5.45 -13.07
CA ILE A 79 -3.35 6.87 -13.18
C ILE A 79 -4.55 7.78 -12.88
N LYS A 80 -5.73 7.46 -13.41
CA LYS A 80 -6.96 8.22 -13.18
C LYS A 80 -7.33 8.28 -11.70
N LYS A 81 -7.35 7.13 -11.01
CA LYS A 81 -7.63 7.06 -9.56
C LYS A 81 -6.55 7.72 -8.72
N TRP A 82 -5.29 7.55 -9.11
CA TRP A 82 -4.15 8.14 -8.42
C TRP A 82 -4.23 9.67 -8.38
N ARG A 83 -4.59 10.31 -9.49
CA ARG A 83 -4.74 11.77 -9.60
C ARG A 83 -5.84 12.35 -8.70
N THR A 84 -6.80 11.55 -8.24
CA THR A 84 -7.88 12.00 -7.34
C THR A 84 -7.56 11.78 -5.86
N THR A 85 -6.38 11.26 -5.52
CA THR A 85 -5.97 11.05 -4.13
C THR A 85 -5.59 12.37 -3.46
N LYS A 86 -5.75 12.46 -2.13
CA LYS A 86 -5.41 13.68 -1.35
C LYS A 86 -3.92 14.02 -1.40
N MET A 87 -3.05 13.01 -1.40
CA MET A 87 -1.59 13.16 -1.43
C MET A 87 -1.01 12.37 -2.62
N PRO A 88 -1.11 12.89 -3.85
CA PRO A 88 -0.75 12.12 -5.04
C PRO A 88 0.77 11.96 -5.23
N TYR A 89 1.62 12.73 -4.57
CA TYR A 89 3.06 12.66 -4.85
C TYR A 89 3.85 11.78 -3.88
N THR A 90 3.24 11.40 -2.76
CA THR A 90 3.91 10.67 -1.68
C THR A 90 3.05 9.49 -1.25
N CYS A 91 3.64 8.29 -1.21
CA CYS A 91 2.93 7.11 -0.74
C CYS A 91 2.70 7.18 0.78
N PRO A 92 1.80 6.36 1.34
CA PRO A 92 1.53 6.37 2.78
C PRO A 92 2.76 6.05 3.66
N HIS A 93 3.83 5.49 3.08
CA HIS A 93 5.12 5.26 3.76
C HIS A 93 6.17 6.37 3.51
N GLY A 94 5.80 7.48 2.87
CA GLY A 94 6.69 8.62 2.63
C GLY A 94 7.54 8.55 1.35
N ARG A 95 7.43 7.50 0.53
CA ARG A 95 8.21 7.39 -0.73
C ARG A 95 7.57 8.20 -1.86
N PRO A 96 8.35 8.84 -2.74
CA PRO A 96 7.80 9.51 -3.92
C PRO A 96 7.11 8.50 -4.85
N ILE A 97 5.92 8.83 -5.35
CA ILE A 97 5.14 7.95 -6.25
C ILE A 97 5.56 8.14 -7.71
N CYS A 98 5.90 9.35 -8.11
CA CYS A 98 6.30 9.66 -9.47
C CYS A 98 7.48 10.61 -9.52
N LYS A 99 8.24 10.53 -10.61
CA LYS A 99 9.24 11.51 -10.99
C LYS A 99 8.79 12.23 -12.26
N PHE A 100 8.76 13.55 -12.21
CA PHE A 100 8.44 14.38 -13.37
C PHE A 100 9.73 14.76 -14.08
N PHE A 101 9.76 14.57 -15.39
CA PHE A 101 10.84 15.03 -16.25
C PHE A 101 10.27 16.07 -17.21
N PRO A 102 10.57 17.36 -17.01
CA PRO A 102 10.22 18.40 -17.97
C PRO A 102 10.81 18.08 -19.35
N HIS A 103 10.12 18.47 -20.43
CA HIS A 103 10.61 18.26 -21.80
C HIS A 103 12.04 18.81 -21.99
N LYS A 104 12.33 19.97 -21.40
CA LYS A 104 13.66 20.58 -21.42
C LYS A 104 14.75 19.71 -20.76
N GLU A 105 14.42 19.01 -19.67
CA GLU A 105 15.38 18.11 -19.00
C GLU A 105 15.69 16.90 -19.89
N ILE A 106 14.65 16.33 -20.52
CA ILE A 106 14.80 15.26 -21.49
C ILE A 106 15.64 15.73 -22.69
N ALA A 107 15.36 16.93 -23.23
CA ALA A 107 16.12 17.52 -24.33
C ALA A 107 17.61 17.72 -23.98
N ALA A 108 17.90 18.15 -22.76
CA ALA A 108 19.26 18.34 -22.27
C ALA A 108 20.08 17.04 -22.25
N PHE A 109 19.46 15.89 -21.97
CA PHE A 109 20.14 14.57 -22.07
C PHE A 109 20.66 14.29 -23.48
N PHE A 110 20.06 14.92 -24.49
CA PHE A 110 20.47 14.83 -25.89
C PHE A 110 21.16 16.10 -26.40
N GLN A 111 21.63 16.98 -25.50
CA GLN A 111 22.29 18.26 -25.82
C GLN A 111 21.44 19.20 -26.68
N ARG A 112 20.10 19.14 -26.50
CA ARG A 112 19.14 20.03 -27.17
C ARG A 112 18.69 21.12 -26.20
N SER A 113 18.54 22.35 -26.70
CA SER A 113 18.21 23.55 -25.91
C SER A 113 16.73 23.96 -25.97
N LYS A 114 15.91 23.25 -26.75
CA LYS A 114 14.45 23.42 -26.84
C LYS A 114 13.75 22.08 -26.65
#